data_AF-A0A0R3Q188-F1
#
_entry.id   AF-A0A0R3Q188-F1
#
_cell.length_a   1.000
_cell.length_b   1.000
_cell.length_c   1.000
_cell.angle_alpha   90.00
_cell.angle_beta   90.00
_cell.angle_gamma   90.00
#
_symmetry.space_group_name_H-M   'P 1'
#
loop_
_entity.id
_entity.type
_entity.pdbx_description
1 polymer ?
#
loop_
_entity_poly.entity_id
_entity_poly.type
_entity_poly.pdbx_seq_one_letter_code
_entity_poly.pdbx_strand_id
1 'polypeptide(L)'
;MGNLASTCFYLPNINLKGGTYDEFNASDITQCCIQCASQPCCAGYTYSKALKRCYMKSSINYSEQEDMMISGIRANANGGVGARMKNVKIEGSGGSRITLENSEECQQYCTGE
;
A
#
# COMPACT_ATOMS: atom_id res chain seq x y z
N MET A 1 -18.77 2.14 12.33
CA MET A 1 -18.63 2.48 10.90
C MET A 1 -17.31 3.22 10.74
N GLY A 2 -16.24 2.52 10.38
CA GLY A 2 -14.92 3.13 10.21
C GLY A 2 -14.87 3.91 8.90
N ASN A 3 -14.30 5.11 8.93
CA ASN A 3 -14.11 5.94 7.75
C ASN A 3 -12.97 5.34 6.90
N LEU A 4 -13.28 4.94 5.66
CA LEU A 4 -12.35 4.29 4.73
C LEU A 4 -11.06 5.09 4.49
N ALA A 5 -11.11 6.42 4.63
CA ALA A 5 -9.95 7.29 4.48
C ALA A 5 -8.96 7.19 5.67
N SER A 6 -9.45 6.80 6.85
CA SER A 6 -8.65 6.69 8.09
C SER A 6 -7.72 5.47 8.11
N THR A 7 -7.85 4.57 7.14
CA THR A 7 -7.07 3.33 7.02
C THR A 7 -6.08 3.35 5.85
N CYS A 8 -5.91 4.49 5.17
CA CYS A 8 -5.04 4.58 4.02
C CYS A 8 -3.56 4.50 4.42
N PHE A 9 -2.84 3.54 3.85
CA PHE A 9 -1.40 3.41 3.99
C PHE A 9 -0.69 4.00 2.77
N TYR A 10 0.19 4.98 2.97
CA TYR A 10 0.89 5.68 1.90
C TYR A 10 2.39 5.41 1.92
N LEU A 11 2.94 5.22 0.73
CA LEU A 11 4.36 5.05 0.44
C LEU A 11 4.83 6.25 -0.39
N PRO A 12 5.43 7.28 0.24
CA PRO A 12 5.91 8.46 -0.50
C PRO A 12 7.07 8.09 -1.42
N ASN A 13 7.10 8.69 -2.60
CA ASN A 13 8.15 8.53 -3.60
C ASN A 13 8.38 7.08 -4.05
N ILE A 14 7.32 6.26 -4.02
CA ILE A 14 7.35 4.88 -4.48
C ILE A 14 6.35 4.71 -5.64
N ASN A 15 6.80 4.02 -6.69
CA ASN A 15 5.97 3.55 -7.78
C ASN A 15 5.81 2.02 -7.70
N LEU A 16 4.60 1.54 -7.41
CA LEU A 16 4.28 0.11 -7.50
C LEU A 16 4.04 -0.30 -8.96
N LYS A 17 4.87 -1.23 -9.43
CA LYS A 17 4.79 -1.80 -10.78
C LYS A 17 4.10 -3.16 -10.77
N GLY A 18 3.44 -3.47 -11.88
CA GLY A 18 2.67 -4.71 -12.05
C GLY A 18 1.16 -4.47 -12.04
N GLY A 19 0.43 -5.39 -12.67
CA GLY A 19 -1.01 -5.56 -12.52
C GLY A 19 -1.90 -4.31 -12.63
N THR A 20 -1.53 -3.27 -13.40
CA THR A 20 -2.44 -2.13 -13.59
C THR A 20 -3.67 -2.63 -14.34
N TYR A 21 -4.86 -2.53 -13.73
CA TYR A 21 -6.11 -2.97 -14.35
C TYR A 21 -7.09 -1.83 -14.62
N ASP A 22 -6.88 -0.67 -13.98
CA ASP A 22 -7.70 0.51 -14.16
C ASP A 22 -6.90 1.78 -13.85
N GLU A 23 -7.31 2.92 -14.41
CA GLU A 23 -6.73 4.23 -14.14
C GLU A 23 -7.75 5.35 -14.29
N PHE A 24 -7.62 6.39 -13.46
CA PHE A 24 -8.53 7.54 -13.49
C PHE A 24 -7.87 8.81 -12.98
N ASN A 25 -8.37 9.97 -13.44
CA ASN A 25 -7.92 11.27 -12.95
C ASN A 25 -8.36 11.45 -11.50
N ALA A 26 -7.43 11.87 -10.65
CA ALA A 26 -7.68 12.12 -9.24
C ALA A 26 -6.96 13.39 -8.79
N SER A 27 -7.63 14.21 -7.99
CA SER A 27 -7.04 15.45 -7.47
C SER A 27 -5.92 15.18 -6.46
N ASP A 28 -6.00 14.05 -5.76
CA ASP A 28 -5.07 13.61 -4.73
C ASP A 28 -5.14 12.09 -4.53
N ILE A 29 -4.15 11.55 -3.82
CA ILE A 29 -4.00 10.11 -3.58
C ILE A 29 -5.15 9.48 -2.76
N THR A 30 -5.87 10.25 -1.95
CA THR A 30 -6.95 9.73 -1.10
C THR A 30 -8.05 9.11 -1.95
N GLN A 31 -8.30 9.66 -3.15
CA GLN A 31 -9.25 9.10 -4.09
C GLN A 31 -8.81 7.72 -4.59
N CYS A 32 -7.50 7.51 -4.83
CA CYS A 32 -6.97 6.18 -5.17
C CYS A 32 -7.22 5.18 -4.04
N CYS A 33 -6.99 5.60 -2.79
CA CYS A 33 -7.21 4.76 -1.62
C CYS A 33 -8.67 4.33 -1.48
N ILE A 34 -9.61 5.28 -1.52
CA ILE A 34 -11.04 5.01 -1.40
C ILE A 34 -11.50 4.06 -2.50
N GLN A 35 -11.08 4.33 -3.74
CA GLN A 35 -11.42 3.47 -4.87
C GLN A 35 -10.87 2.06 -4.68
N CYS A 36 -9.61 1.92 -4.27
CA CYS A 36 -8.98 0.62 -4.04
C CYS A 36 -9.68 -0.16 -2.93
N ALA A 37 -10.05 0.50 -1.83
CA ALA A 37 -10.71 -0.13 -0.70
C ALA A 37 -12.07 -0.75 -1.09
N SER A 38 -12.79 -0.10 -2.03
CA SER A 38 -14.08 -0.57 -2.54
C SER A 38 -13.99 -1.74 -3.52
N GLN A 39 -12.81 -2.01 -4.08
CA GLN A 39 -12.63 -3.00 -5.14
C GLN A 39 -11.98 -4.30 -4.64
N PRO A 40 -12.66 -5.45 -4.72
CA PRO A 40 -12.14 -6.72 -4.22
C PRO A 40 -10.80 -7.15 -4.85
N CYS A 41 -10.60 -6.85 -6.13
CA CYS A 41 -9.39 -7.19 -6.87
C CYS A 41 -8.22 -6.24 -6.62
N CYS A 42 -8.41 -5.13 -5.89
CA CYS A 42 -7.34 -4.18 -5.66
C CYS A 42 -6.35 -4.69 -4.61
N ALA A 43 -5.09 -4.84 -5.01
CA ALA A 43 -3.95 -5.09 -4.12
C ALA A 43 -3.31 -3.77 -3.66
N GLY A 44 -3.32 -2.73 -4.50
CA GLY A 44 -2.76 -1.43 -4.20
C GLY A 44 -2.99 -0.42 -5.30
N TYR A 45 -2.35 0.74 -5.19
CA TYR A 45 -2.50 1.84 -6.13
C TYR A 45 -1.23 2.69 -6.18
N THR A 46 -0.98 3.32 -7.33
CA THR A 46 0.04 4.36 -7.51
C THR A 46 -0.63 5.64 -7.98
N TYR A 47 -0.35 6.77 -7.33
CA TYR A 47 -0.76 8.11 -7.74
C TYR A 47 0.41 8.86 -8.38
N SER A 48 0.21 9.36 -9.59
CA SER A 48 1.15 10.29 -10.24
C SER A 48 0.79 11.73 -9.89
N LYS A 49 1.70 12.43 -9.20
CA LYS A 49 1.55 13.87 -8.90
C LYS A 49 1.58 14.72 -10.17
N ALA A 50 2.38 14.32 -11.15
CA ALA A 50 2.54 15.06 -12.41
C ALA A 50 1.25 14.99 -13.26
N LEU A 51 0.68 13.79 -13.36
CA LEU A 51 -0.49 13.54 -14.21
C LEU A 51 -1.82 13.69 -13.47
N LYS A 52 -1.79 13.81 -12.13
CA LYS A 52 -2.97 13.79 -11.27
C LYS A 52 -3.84 12.57 -11.58
N ARG A 53 -3.22 11.39 -11.58
CA ARG A 53 -3.83 10.13 -12.03
C ARG A 53 -3.51 8.98 -11.08
N CYS A 54 -4.54 8.19 -10.77
CA CYS A 54 -4.43 6.93 -10.05
C CYS A 54 -4.26 5.77 -11.03
N TYR A 55 -3.40 4.83 -10.68
CA TYR A 55 -3.21 3.55 -11.36
C TYR A 55 -3.53 2.42 -10.38
N MET A 56 -4.61 1.68 -10.63
CA MET A 56 -5.11 0.64 -9.76
C MET A 56 -4.43 -0.69 -10.03
N LYS A 57 -3.91 -1.34 -8.98
CA LYS A 57 -3.04 -2.50 -9.10
C LYS A 57 -3.75 -3.75 -8.57
N SER A 58 -3.87 -4.79 -9.38
CA SER A 58 -4.38 -6.11 -8.98
C SER A 58 -3.28 -7.00 -8.44
N SER A 59 -2.04 -6.73 -8.84
CA SER A 59 -0.84 -7.36 -8.32
C SER A 59 0.30 -6.33 -8.25
N ILE A 60 1.24 -6.55 -7.32
CA ILE A 60 2.44 -5.75 -7.16
C ILE A 60 3.61 -6.70 -7.44
N ASN A 61 4.34 -6.47 -8.52
CA ASN A 61 5.48 -7.30 -8.92
C ASN A 61 6.76 -6.81 -8.26
N TYR A 62 6.99 -5.50 -8.30
CA TYR A 62 8.14 -4.84 -7.71
C TYR A 62 7.84 -3.33 -7.52
N SER A 63 8.72 -2.63 -6.81
CA SER A 63 8.62 -1.21 -6.54
C SER A 63 9.88 -0.46 -6.96
N GLU A 64 9.72 0.77 -7.43
CA GLU A 64 10.81 1.69 -7.76
C GLU A 64 10.68 2.97 -6.94
N GLN A 65 11.81 3.58 -6.59
CA GLN A 65 11.82 4.92 -6.03
C GLN A 65 11.59 5.94 -7.16
N GLU A 66 10.54 6.74 -7.04
CA GLU A 66 10.18 7.75 -8.03
C GLU A 66 9.51 8.94 -7.34
N ASP A 67 10.19 10.09 -7.34
CA ASP A 67 9.79 11.26 -6.56
C ASP A 67 8.39 11.77 -6.91
N MET A 68 7.95 11.59 -8.14
CA MET A 68 6.64 12.05 -8.62
C MET A 68 5.50 11.06 -8.38
N MET A 69 5.79 9.94 -7.73
CA MET A 69 4.80 8.91 -7.41
C MET A 69 4.57 8.83 -5.90
N ILE A 70 3.33 8.53 -5.52
CA ILE A 70 2.98 8.14 -4.16
C ILE A 70 2.13 6.90 -4.31
N SER A 71 2.48 5.83 -3.62
CA SER A 71 1.72 4.58 -3.68
C SER A 71 0.95 4.32 -2.40
N GLY A 72 0.07 3.34 -2.44
CA GLY A 72 -0.52 2.75 -1.26
C GLY A 72 -0.92 1.31 -1.49
N ILE A 73 -1.04 0.57 -0.39
CA ILE A 73 -1.46 -0.82 -0.39
C ILE A 73 -2.84 -0.87 0.25
N ARG A 74 -3.72 -1.74 -0.25
CA ARG A 74 -5.05 -1.89 0.33
C ARG A 74 -4.93 -2.35 1.79
N ALA A 75 -5.46 -1.56 2.71
CA ALA A 75 -5.53 -1.95 4.11
C ALA A 75 -6.53 -3.09 4.33
N ASN A 76 -6.21 -4.01 5.24
CA ASN A 76 -7.14 -5.07 5.65
C ASN A 76 -8.31 -4.44 6.42
N ALA A 77 -9.43 -4.21 5.74
CA ALA A 77 -10.56 -3.53 6.36
C ALA A 77 -11.37 -4.42 7.32
N ASN A 78 -11.22 -5.75 7.30
CA ASN A 78 -12.06 -6.67 8.11
C ASN A 78 -11.44 -8.07 8.28
N GLY A 79 -10.37 -8.24 9.06
CA GLY A 79 -9.90 -9.58 9.48
C GLY A 79 -9.53 -10.57 8.34
N GLY A 80 -9.30 -10.06 7.13
CA GLY A 80 -8.86 -10.87 6.00
C GLY A 80 -7.38 -11.25 6.11
N VAL A 81 -6.99 -12.30 5.38
CA VAL A 81 -5.59 -12.76 5.28
C VAL A 81 -4.74 -11.59 4.82
N GLY A 82 -3.91 -11.05 5.71
CA GLY A 82 -3.08 -9.91 5.37
C GLY A 82 -2.16 -10.22 4.18
N ALA A 83 -1.93 -9.22 3.33
CA ALA A 83 -1.00 -9.35 2.23
C ALA A 83 0.44 -9.49 2.78
N ARG A 84 1.06 -10.66 2.57
CA ARG A 84 2.48 -10.86 2.85
C ARG A 84 3.32 -10.28 1.73
N MET A 85 3.94 -9.13 1.99
CA MET A 85 4.96 -8.58 1.11
C MET A 85 6.24 -9.41 1.23
N LYS A 86 6.72 -9.98 0.11
CA LYS A 86 8.01 -10.67 0.04
C LYS A 86 9.00 -9.78 -0.70
N ASN A 87 10.26 -9.80 -0.28
CA ASN A 87 11.36 -9.03 -0.89
C ASN A 87 11.13 -7.51 -0.89
N VAL A 88 10.36 -6.98 0.07
CA VAL A 88 10.14 -5.54 0.25
C VAL A 88 10.84 -5.10 1.54
N LYS A 89 11.68 -4.07 1.45
CA LYS A 89 12.25 -3.37 2.62
C LYS A 89 11.42 -2.13 2.89
N ILE A 90 10.72 -2.09 4.01
CA ILE A 90 10.04 -0.89 4.50
C ILE A 90 10.98 -0.24 5.52
N GLU A 91 11.57 0.91 5.16
CA GLU A 91 12.40 1.69 6.08
C GLU A 91 11.52 2.57 6.96
N GLY A 92 11.38 2.19 8.24
CA GLY A 92 10.69 2.99 9.25
C GLY A 92 11.56 4.13 9.80
N SER A 93 10.94 5.09 10.49
CA SER A 93 11.65 6.10 11.29
C SER A 93 12.34 5.42 12.48
N GLY A 94 13.67 5.53 12.56
CA GLY A 94 14.56 4.67 13.36
C GLY A 94 14.46 4.72 14.90
N GLY A 95 13.29 4.97 15.49
CA GLY A 95 13.11 5.11 16.94
C GLY A 95 12.99 3.80 17.72
N SER A 96 12.66 2.68 17.08
CA SER A 96 12.57 1.37 17.74
C SER A 96 12.83 0.25 16.74
N ARG A 97 14.01 -0.38 16.85
CA ARG A 97 14.36 -1.55 16.03
C ARG A 97 14.35 -2.77 16.94
N ILE A 98 13.62 -3.79 16.52
CA ILE A 98 13.65 -5.12 17.13
C ILE A 98 14.32 -6.08 16.15
N THR A 99 15.07 -7.04 16.67
CA THR A 99 15.63 -8.14 15.88
C THR A 99 14.74 -9.35 16.12
N LEU A 100 14.26 -9.95 15.03
CA LEU A 100 13.39 -11.11 15.04
C LEU A 100 13.98 -12.15 14.08
N GLU A 101 13.78 -13.43 14.37
CA GLU A 101 14.38 -14.54 13.64
C GLU A 101 13.79 -14.72 12.23
N ASN A 102 12.50 -14.40 12.07
CA ASN A 102 11.79 -14.57 10.81
C ASN A 102 10.56 -13.67 10.68
N SER A 103 9.93 -13.71 9.50
CA SER A 103 8.75 -12.89 9.19
C SER A 103 7.48 -13.26 9.98
N GLU A 104 7.40 -14.49 10.51
CA GLU A 104 6.26 -14.94 11.30
C GLU A 104 6.28 -14.33 12.69
N GLU A 105 7.45 -14.28 13.33
CA GLU A 105 7.65 -13.59 14.61
C GLU A 105 7.35 -12.09 14.48
N CYS A 106 7.73 -11.47 13.35
CA CYS A 106 7.39 -10.06 13.06
C CYS A 106 5.88 -9.84 12.97
N GLN A 107 5.16 -10.79 12.36
CA GLN A 107 3.70 -10.74 12.30
C GLN A 107 3.08 -10.84 13.69
N GLN A 108 3.51 -11.81 14.51
CA GLN A 108 3.05 -12.02 15.88
C GLN A 108 3.28 -10.81 16.78
N TYR A 109 4.50 -10.25 16.76
CA TYR A 109 4.86 -9.05 17.52
C TYR A 109 3.92 -7.87 17.19
N CYS A 110 3.57 -7.69 15.92
CA CYS A 110 2.68 -6.63 15.48
C CYS A 110 1.20 -6.90 15.79
N THR A 111 0.74 -8.16 15.79
CA THR A 111 -0.66 -8.51 16.08
C THR A 111 -0.94 -8.67 17.57
N GLY A 112 0.09 -8.78 18.41
CA GLY A 112 -0.06 -9.00 19.85
C GLY A 112 -0.56 -10.40 20.21
N GLU A 113 -0.31 -11.39 19.34
CA GLU A 113 -0.66 -12.81 19.50
C GLU A 113 0.59 -13.66 19.69
#